data_AF-A0A1N7RA52-F1
#
_entry.id   AF-A0A1N7RA52-F1
#
_cell.length_a   1.000
_cell.length_b   1.000
_cell.length_c   1.000
_cell.angle_alpha   90.00
_cell.angle_beta   90.00
_cell.angle_gamma   90.00
#
_symmetry.space_group_name_H-M   'P 1'
#
loop_
_entity.id
_entity.type
_entity.pdbx_description
1 polymer ?
#
loop_
_entity_poly.entity_id
_entity_poly.type
_entity_poly.pdbx_seq_one_letter_code
_entity_poly.pdbx_strand_id
1 'polypeptide(L)'
;MKSLSLALAAAACALQPSLAHAAYTPNAKEQAVLEYAIREEHDGLLLAERRLLGRQMDLARVDAEVVSDMYATGPKKQLPAVIEEAFVLKARIDAAAAQAGVLTFAGTSGATVRVALPAGAAPADAMLLCRKLAWAEGVVTFSQCQDWKPVAEKTVATFRADIAGFLQGKPTSKHVAQFVIDYFVVAGDMPAKSGCPDDRAACDQAIRKTDMTQAGYQAVEKRLRAAGVKVID
;
A
#
# COMPACT_ATOMS: atom_id res chain seq x y z
N MET A 1 -25.50 58.25 -29.85
CA MET A 1 -25.92 56.93 -29.34
C MET A 1 -25.73 55.91 -30.45
N LYS A 2 -24.82 54.95 -30.29
CA LYS A 2 -25.02 53.54 -30.67
C LYS A 2 -23.77 52.75 -30.31
N SER A 3 -23.96 51.95 -29.28
CA SER A 3 -23.01 51.04 -28.64
C SER A 3 -22.59 49.95 -29.62
N LEU A 4 -21.33 49.96 -30.01
CA LEU A 4 -20.69 48.90 -30.79
C LEU A 4 -19.36 48.61 -30.09
N SER A 5 -19.34 47.67 -29.14
CA SER A 5 -18.10 46.99 -28.65
C SER A 5 -18.34 45.87 -27.62
N LEU A 6 -19.57 45.60 -27.16
CA LEU A 6 -19.80 44.58 -26.12
C LEU A 6 -20.17 43.17 -26.63
N ALA A 7 -20.27 42.95 -27.94
CA ALA A 7 -20.71 41.66 -28.48
C ALA A 7 -19.58 40.66 -28.83
N LEU A 8 -18.31 41.05 -28.77
CA LEU A 8 -17.20 40.16 -29.16
C LEU A 8 -16.48 39.44 -28.00
N ALA A 9 -16.79 39.78 -26.74
CA ALA A 9 -16.19 39.11 -25.58
C ALA A 9 -16.97 37.86 -25.12
N ALA A 10 -18.24 37.71 -25.53
CA ALA A 10 -19.07 36.57 -25.13
C ALA A 10 -18.89 35.32 -26.03
N ALA A 11 -18.29 35.47 -27.22
CA ALA A 11 -18.08 34.36 -28.15
C ALA A 11 -16.74 33.61 -27.93
N ALA A 12 -15.84 34.13 -27.10
CA ALA A 12 -14.55 33.49 -26.81
C ALA A 12 -14.62 32.43 -25.69
N CYS A 13 -15.68 32.40 -24.89
CA CYS A 13 -15.88 31.36 -23.87
C CYS A 13 -16.60 30.10 -24.39
N ALA A 14 -17.10 30.11 -25.62
CA ALA A 14 -17.79 28.96 -26.23
C ALA A 14 -16.86 28.02 -27.03
N LEU A 15 -15.56 28.31 -27.06
CA LEU A 15 -14.53 27.55 -27.78
C LEU A 15 -13.38 27.11 -26.86
N GLN A 16 -13.62 27.02 -25.55
CA GLN A 16 -12.89 26.02 -24.80
C GLN A 16 -13.51 24.69 -25.21
N PRO A 17 -12.81 23.79 -25.93
CA PRO A 17 -13.19 22.40 -25.83
C PRO A 17 -13.19 22.16 -24.33
N SER A 18 -14.35 21.83 -23.77
CA SER A 18 -14.41 21.18 -22.47
C SER A 18 -13.27 20.18 -22.53
N LEU A 19 -12.23 20.37 -21.70
CA LEU A 19 -11.26 19.33 -21.42
C LEU A 19 -12.13 18.18 -20.95
N ALA A 20 -12.55 17.34 -21.89
CA ALA A 20 -13.30 16.13 -21.63
C ALA A 20 -12.40 15.46 -20.63
N HIS A 21 -12.83 15.47 -19.38
CA HIS A 21 -12.01 14.96 -18.30
C HIS A 21 -11.59 13.59 -18.74
N ALA A 22 -10.28 13.41 -18.93
CA ALA A 22 -9.69 12.17 -19.41
C ALA A 22 -10.08 11.09 -18.41
N ALA A 23 -11.20 10.42 -18.62
CA ALA A 23 -11.79 9.56 -17.61
C ALA A 23 -12.03 8.22 -18.26
N TYR A 24 -11.11 7.30 -18.02
CA TYR A 24 -11.37 5.91 -18.29
C TYR A 24 -12.30 5.36 -17.21
N THR A 25 -13.47 4.87 -17.61
CA THR A 25 -14.39 4.16 -16.72
C THR A 25 -14.16 2.65 -16.89
N PRO A 26 -13.66 1.94 -15.86
CA PRO A 26 -13.48 0.50 -15.93
C PRO A 26 -14.80 -0.21 -16.19
N ASN A 27 -14.77 -1.25 -17.01
CA ASN A 27 -15.92 -2.15 -17.13
C ASN A 27 -16.08 -3.00 -15.85
N ALA A 28 -17.21 -3.69 -15.72
CA ALA A 28 -17.52 -4.47 -14.51
C ALA A 28 -16.45 -5.50 -14.16
N LYS A 29 -15.82 -6.13 -15.16
CA LYS A 29 -14.79 -7.14 -14.93
C LYS A 29 -13.47 -6.51 -14.49
N GLU A 30 -13.05 -5.43 -15.14
CA GLU A 30 -11.88 -4.64 -14.73
C GLU A 30 -12.04 -4.11 -13.30
N GLN A 31 -13.22 -3.59 -12.96
CA GLN A 31 -13.51 -3.11 -11.61
C GLN A 31 -13.44 -4.25 -10.58
N ALA A 32 -14.02 -5.42 -10.90
CA ALA A 32 -14.01 -6.58 -10.01
C ALA A 32 -12.58 -7.11 -9.76
N VAL A 33 -11.77 -7.22 -10.80
CA VAL A 33 -10.38 -7.67 -10.69
C VAL A 33 -9.53 -6.66 -9.92
N LEU A 34 -9.71 -5.36 -10.18
CA LEU A 34 -8.99 -4.30 -9.48
C LEU A 34 -9.37 -4.25 -7.99
N GLU A 35 -10.65 -4.39 -7.66
CA GLU A 35 -11.12 -4.45 -6.28
C GLU A 35 -10.53 -5.66 -5.54
N TYR A 36 -10.51 -6.84 -6.16
CA TYR A 36 -9.85 -8.02 -5.62
C TYR A 36 -8.37 -7.74 -5.33
N ALA A 37 -7.64 -7.18 -6.28
CA ALA A 37 -6.22 -6.88 -6.13
C ALA A 37 -5.95 -5.90 -4.97
N ILE A 38 -6.79 -4.87 -4.82
CA ILE A 38 -6.67 -3.91 -3.71
C ILE A 38 -6.96 -4.58 -2.37
N ARG A 39 -7.92 -5.51 -2.29
CA ARG A 39 -8.19 -6.31 -1.08
C ARG A 39 -6.99 -7.18 -0.71
N GLU A 40 -6.33 -7.78 -1.69
CA GLU A 40 -5.10 -8.55 -1.47
C GLU A 40 -3.95 -7.68 -0.94
N GLU A 41 -3.78 -6.47 -1.47
CA GLU A 41 -2.79 -5.53 -0.93
C GLU A 41 -3.14 -5.06 0.49
N HIS A 42 -4.43 -4.86 0.78
CA HIS A 42 -4.89 -4.52 2.13
C HIS A 42 -4.62 -5.63 3.13
N ASP A 43 -5.01 -6.86 2.81
CA ASP A 43 -4.85 -8.00 3.71
C ASP A 43 -3.36 -8.34 3.90
N GLY A 44 -2.58 -8.27 2.82
CA GLY A 44 -1.13 -8.39 2.87
C GLY A 44 -0.50 -7.34 3.78
N LEU A 45 -0.91 -6.07 3.69
CA LEU A 45 -0.44 -5.03 4.61
C LEU A 45 -0.85 -5.34 6.05
N LEU A 46 -2.09 -5.77 6.33
CA LEU A 46 -2.51 -6.15 7.69
C LEU A 46 -1.72 -7.33 8.27
N LEU A 47 -1.02 -8.10 7.44
CA LEU A 47 -0.10 -9.17 7.82
C LEU A 47 1.39 -8.75 7.74
N ALA A 48 1.64 -7.48 7.40
CA ALA A 48 2.95 -6.88 7.17
C ALA A 48 3.76 -7.59 6.07
N GLU A 49 3.09 -8.06 5.03
CA GLU A 49 3.70 -8.68 3.86
C GLU A 49 4.31 -7.63 2.91
N ARG A 50 5.43 -8.00 2.28
CA ARG A 50 6.13 -7.17 1.28
C ARG A 50 5.55 -7.35 -0.12
N ARG A 51 4.23 -7.15 -0.27
CA ARG A 51 3.55 -7.01 -1.57
C ARG A 51 3.84 -5.64 -2.20
N LEU A 52 3.03 -5.15 -3.14
CA LEU A 52 3.30 -3.87 -3.80
C LEU A 52 3.38 -2.73 -2.78
N LEU A 53 2.34 -2.55 -1.97
CA LEU A 53 2.29 -1.45 -1.00
C LEU A 53 3.31 -1.65 0.12
N GLY A 54 3.47 -2.88 0.61
CA GLY A 54 4.46 -3.19 1.64
C GLY A 54 5.91 -2.94 1.20
N ARG A 55 6.23 -3.17 -0.08
CA ARG A 55 7.54 -2.80 -0.65
C ARG A 55 7.70 -1.29 -0.80
N GLN A 56 6.67 -0.57 -1.21
CA GLN A 56 6.73 0.88 -1.36
C GLN A 56 6.92 1.61 -0.02
N MET A 57 6.35 1.05 1.03
CA MET A 57 6.53 1.54 2.39
C MET A 57 7.88 1.13 3.01
N ASP A 58 8.70 0.38 2.27
CA ASP A 58 9.97 -0.23 2.70
C ASP A 58 9.86 -0.92 4.07
N LEU A 59 8.80 -1.70 4.26
CA LEU A 59 8.54 -2.33 5.54
C LEU A 59 9.54 -3.46 5.79
N ALA A 60 10.32 -3.32 6.86
CA ALA A 60 11.00 -4.43 7.49
C ALA A 60 10.06 -5.04 8.54
N ARG A 61 9.42 -6.17 8.21
CA ARG A 61 8.76 -6.98 9.22
C ARG A 61 9.82 -7.66 10.06
N VAL A 62 9.74 -7.50 11.37
CA VAL A 62 10.66 -8.12 12.33
C VAL A 62 9.88 -8.85 13.42
N ASP A 63 10.32 -10.05 13.75
CA ASP A 63 9.80 -10.82 14.88
C ASP A 63 10.73 -10.61 16.08
N ALA A 64 10.16 -10.43 17.28
CA ALA A 64 10.93 -10.08 18.48
C ALA A 64 11.99 -11.13 18.84
N GLU A 65 11.70 -12.42 18.61
CA GLU A 65 12.63 -13.53 18.84
C GLU A 65 13.88 -13.41 17.96
N VAL A 66 13.69 -13.13 16.67
CA VAL A 66 14.79 -12.93 15.71
C VAL A 66 15.67 -11.76 16.14
N VAL A 67 15.06 -10.65 16.57
CA VAL A 67 15.79 -9.47 17.06
C VAL A 67 16.57 -9.80 18.34
N SER A 68 15.97 -10.55 19.26
CA SER A 68 16.61 -11.04 20.48
C SER A 68 17.91 -11.78 20.16
N ASP A 69 17.86 -12.70 19.20
CA ASP A 69 18.99 -13.54 18.83
C ASP A 69 20.09 -12.75 18.11
N MET A 70 19.69 -11.82 17.23
CA MET A 70 20.61 -10.94 16.51
C MET A 70 21.45 -10.05 17.44
N TYR A 71 20.89 -9.65 18.59
CA TYR A 71 21.56 -8.83 19.60
C TYR A 71 22.08 -9.62 20.81
N ALA A 72 22.07 -10.96 20.78
CA ALA A 72 22.50 -11.80 21.90
C ALA A 72 23.95 -11.52 22.36
N THR A 73 24.82 -11.12 21.45
CA THR A 73 26.21 -10.73 21.76
C THR A 73 26.45 -9.22 21.66
N GLY A 74 25.39 -8.42 21.72
CA GLY A 74 25.45 -6.96 21.57
C GLY A 74 25.55 -6.45 20.12
N PRO A 75 25.66 -5.11 19.94
CA PRO A 75 25.66 -4.46 18.64
C PRO A 75 26.87 -4.79 17.77
N LYS A 76 26.67 -4.80 16.45
CA LYS A 76 27.69 -5.05 15.41
C LYS A 76 27.66 -3.97 14.34
N LYS A 77 28.67 -3.93 13.45
CA LYS A 77 28.72 -2.92 12.38
C LYS A 77 27.47 -2.92 11.48
N GLN A 78 26.91 -4.10 11.19
CA GLN A 78 25.70 -4.27 10.39
C GLN A 78 24.41 -4.16 11.22
N LEU A 79 24.51 -4.20 12.55
CA LEU A 79 23.41 -4.14 13.51
C LEU A 79 23.80 -3.17 14.63
N PRO A 80 23.82 -1.86 14.32
CA PRO A 80 24.33 -0.86 15.23
C PRO A 80 23.43 -0.71 16.46
N ALA A 81 23.95 -0.09 17.51
CA ALA A 81 23.21 0.10 18.75
C ALA A 81 21.95 0.97 18.56
N VAL A 82 21.86 1.75 17.48
CA VAL A 82 20.70 2.58 17.15
C VAL A 82 20.40 2.44 15.67
N ILE A 83 19.12 2.20 15.35
CA ILE A 83 18.60 2.22 13.98
C ILE A 83 17.36 3.11 13.96
N GLU A 84 17.32 4.07 13.03
CA GLU A 84 16.21 5.03 12.85
C GLU A 84 15.44 4.75 11.55
N GLU A 85 15.08 3.49 11.36
CA GLU A 85 14.30 2.98 10.23
C GLU A 85 12.93 2.51 10.69
N ALA A 86 12.00 2.34 9.74
CA ALA A 86 10.65 1.88 10.02
C ALA A 86 10.59 0.34 10.10
N PHE A 87 10.09 -0.17 11.21
CA PHE A 87 9.89 -1.59 11.47
C PHE A 87 8.43 -1.88 11.73
N VAL A 88 7.89 -2.93 11.12
CA VAL A 88 6.61 -3.49 11.54
C VAL A 88 6.89 -4.71 12.40
N LEU A 89 6.54 -4.59 13.67
CA LEU A 89 6.83 -5.59 14.67
C LEU A 89 5.57 -6.37 14.97
N LYS A 90 5.65 -7.69 14.80
CA LYS A 90 4.60 -8.61 15.22
C LYS A 90 5.12 -9.40 16.41
N ALA A 91 4.48 -9.24 17.56
CA ALA A 91 4.84 -10.04 18.71
C ALA A 91 3.69 -10.14 19.70
N ARG A 92 3.64 -11.29 20.38
CA ARG A 92 2.75 -11.52 21.51
C ARG A 92 3.30 -10.74 22.69
N ILE A 93 2.48 -9.83 23.20
CA ILE A 93 2.81 -9.03 24.37
C ILE A 93 2.62 -9.89 25.61
N ASP A 94 3.60 -9.91 26.51
CA ASP A 94 3.35 -10.38 27.86
C ASP A 94 2.59 -9.29 28.64
N ALA A 95 1.27 -9.46 28.74
CA ALA A 95 0.40 -8.52 29.43
C ALA A 95 0.75 -8.37 30.93
N ALA A 96 1.41 -9.37 31.54
CA ALA A 96 1.88 -9.31 32.92
C ALA A 96 3.20 -8.51 33.07
N ALA A 97 3.93 -8.30 31.97
CA ALA A 97 5.18 -7.54 31.92
C ALA A 97 5.01 -6.10 31.40
N ALA A 98 3.76 -5.59 31.40
CA ALA A 98 3.46 -4.22 31.03
C ALA A 98 3.73 -3.27 32.21
N GLN A 99 4.72 -2.38 32.09
CA GLN A 99 5.02 -1.39 33.10
C GLN A 99 5.18 -0.01 32.48
N ALA A 100 4.39 0.96 32.95
CA ALA A 100 4.54 2.38 32.59
C ALA A 100 4.65 2.68 31.07
N GLY A 101 3.89 1.96 30.23
CA GLY A 101 3.90 2.14 28.77
C GLY A 101 5.06 1.41 28.05
N VAL A 102 5.85 0.61 28.77
CA VAL A 102 6.84 -0.30 28.22
C VAL A 102 6.33 -1.73 28.31
N LEU A 103 6.38 -2.46 27.20
CA LEU A 103 5.97 -3.85 27.11
C LEU A 103 7.16 -4.72 26.72
N THR A 104 7.39 -5.79 27.45
CA THR A 104 8.40 -6.80 27.10
C THR A 104 7.75 -7.91 26.28
N PHE A 105 8.42 -8.35 25.22
CA PHE A 105 7.95 -9.46 24.41
C PHE A 105 8.30 -10.80 25.07
N ALA A 106 7.37 -11.76 25.03
CA ALA A 106 7.62 -13.11 25.48
C ALA A 106 8.52 -13.88 24.49
N GLY A 107 9.15 -14.96 24.94
CA GLY A 107 9.86 -15.92 24.07
C GLY A 107 11.28 -15.53 23.64
N THR A 108 11.81 -14.39 24.09
CA THR A 108 13.19 -13.97 23.79
C THR A 108 14.20 -14.79 24.61
N SER A 109 15.24 -15.34 23.96
CA SER A 109 16.28 -16.15 24.62
C SER A 109 17.66 -15.48 24.68
N GLY A 110 17.88 -14.44 23.87
CA GLY A 110 19.10 -13.63 23.81
C GLY A 110 18.91 -12.29 24.54
N ALA A 111 19.03 -11.18 23.79
CA ALA A 111 18.74 -9.87 24.34
C ALA A 111 17.25 -9.73 24.68
N THR A 112 16.93 -9.07 25.81
CA THR A 112 15.53 -8.75 26.12
C THR A 112 15.00 -7.77 25.08
N VAL A 113 13.83 -8.05 24.51
CA VAL A 113 13.20 -7.15 23.52
C VAL A 113 11.94 -6.55 24.12
N ARG A 114 11.84 -5.23 24.05
CA ARG A 114 10.70 -4.48 24.54
C ARG A 114 10.28 -3.37 23.58
N VAL A 115 9.08 -2.87 23.78
CA VAL A 115 8.52 -1.73 23.05
C VAL A 115 8.09 -0.64 24.01
N ALA A 116 8.41 0.61 23.69
CA ALA A 116 7.94 1.80 24.37
C ALA A 116 6.78 2.40 23.57
N LEU A 117 5.61 2.44 24.18
CA LEU A 117 4.38 2.93 23.59
C LEU A 117 4.08 4.36 24.03
N PRO A 118 3.34 5.12 23.20
CA PRO A 118 2.79 6.38 23.62
C PRO A 118 1.78 6.20 24.77
N ALA A 119 1.70 7.20 25.64
CA ALA A 119 0.78 7.18 26.77
C ALA A 119 -0.68 6.95 26.31
N GLY A 120 -1.38 6.03 26.99
CA GLY A 120 -2.77 5.68 26.67
C GLY A 120 -2.95 4.64 25.56
N ALA A 121 -1.87 4.15 24.93
CA ALA A 121 -1.96 3.03 24.00
C ALA A 121 -2.17 1.71 24.75
N ALA A 122 -3.21 0.97 24.38
CA ALA A 122 -3.50 -0.38 24.86
C ALA A 122 -3.43 -1.36 23.69
N PRO A 123 -2.26 -1.94 23.38
CA PRO A 123 -2.17 -2.90 22.29
C PRO A 123 -2.74 -4.24 22.72
N ALA A 124 -3.83 -4.66 22.08
CA ALA A 124 -4.24 -6.06 22.05
C ALA A 124 -3.43 -6.77 20.96
N ASP A 125 -2.59 -7.76 21.29
CA ASP A 125 -1.83 -8.61 20.34
C ASP A 125 -1.43 -7.92 19.01
N ALA A 126 -0.99 -6.66 19.09
CA ALA A 126 -1.03 -5.75 17.95
C ALA A 126 0.28 -5.79 17.16
N MET A 127 0.17 -5.65 15.84
CA MET A 127 1.31 -5.26 15.03
C MET A 127 1.57 -3.76 15.23
N LEU A 128 2.84 -3.41 15.44
CA LEU A 128 3.24 -2.04 15.72
C LEU A 128 4.18 -1.54 14.63
N LEU A 129 3.96 -0.32 14.16
CA LEU A 129 4.95 0.40 13.36
C LEU A 129 5.82 1.22 14.30
N CYS A 130 7.09 0.87 14.41
CA CYS A 130 8.09 1.58 15.20
C CYS A 130 9.11 2.23 14.27
N ARG A 131 9.66 3.38 14.66
CA ARG A 131 10.63 4.14 13.83
C ARG A 131 12.03 4.19 14.41
N LYS A 132 12.23 3.56 15.57
CA LYS A 132 13.49 3.55 16.26
C LYS A 132 13.69 2.27 17.01
N LEU A 133 14.87 1.68 16.82
CA LEU A 133 15.42 0.59 17.61
C LEU A 133 16.64 1.13 18.34
N ALA A 134 16.73 0.89 19.65
CA ALA A 134 17.92 1.20 20.45
C ALA A 134 18.30 0.02 21.33
N TRP A 135 19.58 -0.34 21.35
CA TRP A 135 20.16 -1.32 22.25
C TRP A 135 20.92 -0.62 23.38
N ALA A 136 20.68 -1.04 24.61
CA ALA A 136 21.47 -0.64 25.78
C ALA A 136 21.44 -1.76 26.82
N GLU A 137 22.61 -2.08 27.40
CA GLU A 137 22.73 -2.98 28.56
C GLU A 137 22.02 -4.34 28.37
N GLY A 138 22.13 -4.94 27.18
CA GLY A 138 21.50 -6.23 26.88
C GLY A 138 20.01 -6.18 26.53
N VAL A 139 19.44 -4.97 26.40
CA VAL A 139 18.02 -4.75 26.08
C VAL A 139 17.87 -4.02 24.75
N VAL A 140 17.09 -4.59 23.83
CA VAL A 140 16.63 -3.94 22.60
C VAL A 140 15.27 -3.29 22.86
N THR A 141 15.19 -1.98 22.63
CA THR A 141 13.98 -1.19 22.81
C THR A 141 13.51 -0.61 21.48
N PHE A 142 12.32 -1.01 21.06
CA PHE A 142 11.59 -0.34 19.99
C PHE A 142 10.85 0.87 20.54
N SER A 143 10.88 2.00 19.85
CA SER A 143 10.23 3.24 20.28
C SER A 143 9.67 4.02 19.08
N GLN A 144 8.95 5.10 19.39
CA GLN A 144 8.17 5.87 18.41
C GLN A 144 7.17 4.96 17.68
N CYS A 145 6.48 4.14 18.46
CA CYS A 145 5.58 3.12 17.96
C CYS A 145 4.14 3.63 17.87
N GLN A 146 3.42 3.18 16.87
CA GLN A 146 2.00 3.40 16.70
C GLN A 146 1.33 2.12 16.21
N ASP A 147 0.00 2.03 16.39
CA ASP A 147 -0.77 0.95 15.82
C ASP A 147 -0.59 0.90 14.29
N TRP A 148 -0.26 -0.28 13.79
CA TRP A 148 -0.04 -0.51 12.37
C TRP A 148 -1.33 -0.44 11.55
N LYS A 149 -2.46 -0.92 12.10
CA LYS A 149 -3.70 -1.08 11.33
C LYS A 149 -4.19 0.24 10.72
N PRO A 150 -4.28 1.37 11.46
CA PRO A 150 -4.67 2.65 10.86
C PRO A 150 -3.70 3.14 9.77
N VAL A 151 -2.42 2.77 9.84
CA VAL A 151 -1.43 3.12 8.80
C VAL A 151 -1.69 2.32 7.52
N ALA A 152 -1.90 1.01 7.66
CA ALA A 152 -2.23 0.13 6.55
C ALA A 152 -3.52 0.59 5.84
N GLU A 153 -4.59 0.85 6.60
CA GLU A 153 -5.87 1.31 6.08
C GLU A 153 -5.73 2.65 5.33
N LYS A 154 -5.01 3.62 5.91
CA LYS A 154 -4.74 4.90 5.25
C LYS A 154 -3.94 4.74 3.96
N THR A 155 -2.96 3.83 3.95
CA THR A 155 -2.14 3.56 2.76
C THR A 155 -2.99 2.99 1.63
N VAL A 156 -3.85 2.02 1.91
CA VAL A 156 -4.79 1.44 0.93
C VAL A 156 -5.78 2.49 0.42
N ALA A 157 -6.32 3.33 1.31
CA ALA A 157 -7.22 4.41 0.92
C ALA A 157 -6.54 5.41 -0.02
N THR A 158 -5.29 5.76 0.26
CA THR A 158 -4.47 6.63 -0.62
C THR A 158 -4.24 5.96 -1.96
N PHE A 159 -3.87 4.67 -1.97
CA PHE A 159 -3.67 3.92 -3.20
C PHE A 159 -4.93 3.84 -4.07
N ARG A 160 -6.11 3.63 -3.46
CA ARG A 160 -7.40 3.70 -4.16
C ARG A 160 -7.65 5.07 -4.79
N ALA A 161 -7.34 6.15 -4.07
CA ALA A 161 -7.47 7.51 -4.58
C ALA A 161 -6.50 7.78 -5.73
N ASP A 162 -5.26 7.25 -5.66
CA ASP A 162 -4.26 7.37 -6.73
C ASP A 162 -4.68 6.60 -8.00
N ILE A 163 -5.27 5.41 -7.84
CA ILE A 163 -5.86 4.65 -8.96
C ILE A 163 -6.99 5.46 -9.60
N ALA A 164 -7.92 5.99 -8.80
CA ALA A 164 -9.01 6.82 -9.31
C ALA A 164 -8.48 8.07 -10.02
N GLY A 165 -7.44 8.71 -9.47
CA GLY A 165 -6.77 9.86 -10.08
C GLY A 165 -6.10 9.50 -11.41
N PHE A 166 -5.41 8.37 -11.47
CA PHE A 166 -4.81 7.86 -12.70
C PHE A 166 -5.83 7.62 -13.80
N LEU A 167 -6.95 6.97 -13.46
CA LEU A 167 -8.05 6.73 -14.40
C LEU A 167 -8.72 8.04 -14.86
N GLN A 168 -8.62 9.11 -14.08
CA GLN A 168 -8.99 10.49 -14.43
C GLN A 168 -7.88 11.26 -15.20
N GLY A 169 -6.83 10.56 -15.66
CA GLY A 169 -5.74 11.15 -16.43
C GLY A 169 -4.80 12.05 -15.63
N LYS A 170 -4.90 12.04 -14.30
CA LYS A 170 -3.97 12.79 -13.44
C LYS A 170 -2.60 12.10 -13.44
N PRO A 171 -1.50 12.86 -13.30
CA PRO A 171 -0.19 12.29 -13.05
C PRO A 171 -0.22 11.37 -11.82
N THR A 172 0.40 10.20 -11.93
CA THR A 172 0.48 9.22 -10.83
C THR A 172 1.87 8.57 -10.83
N SER A 173 2.15 7.75 -9.82
CA SER A 173 3.39 6.97 -9.77
C SER A 173 3.41 5.83 -10.80
N LYS A 174 4.60 5.45 -11.26
CA LYS A 174 4.78 4.32 -12.20
C LYS A 174 4.14 3.03 -11.68
N HIS A 175 4.20 2.80 -10.38
CA HIS A 175 3.65 1.62 -9.75
C HIS A 175 2.13 1.57 -9.79
N VAL A 176 1.44 2.70 -9.58
CA VAL A 176 -0.04 2.77 -9.65
C VAL A 176 -0.51 2.51 -11.08
N ALA A 177 0.12 3.17 -12.06
CA ALA A 177 -0.21 2.97 -13.46
C ALA A 177 0.05 1.53 -13.92
N GLN A 178 1.21 0.94 -13.58
CA GLN A 178 1.52 -0.45 -13.89
C GLN A 178 0.50 -1.40 -13.25
N PHE A 179 0.18 -1.21 -11.96
CA PHE A 179 -0.81 -2.03 -11.26
C PHE A 179 -2.16 -2.05 -11.98
N VAL A 180 -2.66 -0.88 -12.40
CA VAL A 180 -3.93 -0.80 -13.14
C VAL A 180 -3.84 -1.50 -14.49
N ILE A 181 -2.74 -1.29 -15.24
CA ILE A 181 -2.54 -1.91 -16.54
C ILE A 181 -2.49 -3.44 -16.40
N ASP A 182 -1.68 -3.97 -15.47
CA ASP A 182 -1.54 -5.41 -15.22
C ASP A 182 -2.91 -6.07 -14.99
N TYR A 183 -3.71 -5.48 -14.11
CA TYR A 183 -5.02 -6.03 -13.77
C TYR A 183 -6.08 -5.81 -14.86
N PHE A 184 -5.92 -4.83 -15.75
CA PHE A 184 -6.77 -4.69 -16.95
C PHE A 184 -6.41 -5.68 -18.05
N VAL A 185 -5.13 -6.03 -18.19
CA VAL A 185 -4.69 -7.13 -19.08
C VAL A 185 -5.29 -8.43 -18.60
N VAL A 186 -5.13 -8.73 -17.30
CA VAL A 186 -5.76 -9.89 -16.64
C VAL A 186 -7.27 -9.92 -16.89
N ALA A 187 -7.98 -8.81 -16.67
CA ALA A 187 -9.42 -8.75 -16.93
C ALA A 187 -9.77 -9.02 -18.41
N GLY A 188 -8.93 -8.59 -19.36
CA GLY A 188 -9.13 -8.85 -20.79
C GLY A 188 -9.29 -10.34 -21.09
N ASP A 189 -8.45 -11.17 -20.48
CA ASP A 189 -8.33 -12.60 -20.80
C ASP A 189 -9.14 -13.51 -19.87
N MET A 190 -9.69 -12.98 -18.79
CA MET A 190 -10.47 -13.77 -17.83
C MET A 190 -11.84 -14.23 -18.37
N PRO A 191 -12.32 -15.41 -17.97
CA PRO A 191 -13.68 -15.84 -18.26
C PRO A 191 -14.71 -14.91 -17.60
N ALA A 192 -15.92 -14.85 -18.16
CA ALA A 192 -17.01 -14.02 -17.61
C ALA A 192 -17.41 -14.40 -16.17
N LYS A 193 -17.24 -15.68 -15.79
CA LYS A 193 -17.44 -16.19 -14.43
C LYS A 193 -16.09 -16.54 -13.81
N SER A 194 -15.34 -15.52 -13.42
CA SER A 194 -14.02 -15.69 -12.80
C SER A 194 -14.05 -15.76 -11.28
N GLY A 195 -15.17 -15.42 -10.64
CA GLY A 195 -15.29 -15.36 -9.18
C GLY A 195 -14.86 -14.04 -8.55
N CYS A 196 -14.18 -13.16 -9.28
CA CYS A 196 -13.80 -11.85 -8.73
C CYS A 196 -15.02 -10.94 -8.52
N PRO A 197 -15.07 -10.13 -7.43
CA PRO A 197 -14.06 -10.04 -6.37
C PRO A 197 -14.31 -10.97 -5.16
N ASP A 198 -15.40 -11.74 -5.16
CA ASP A 198 -15.97 -12.32 -3.93
C ASP A 198 -15.55 -13.79 -3.69
N ASP A 199 -15.41 -14.60 -4.74
CA ASP A 199 -14.81 -15.93 -4.66
C ASP A 199 -13.31 -15.82 -4.94
N ARG A 200 -12.54 -15.60 -3.86
CA ARG A 200 -11.09 -15.42 -3.95
C ARG A 200 -10.39 -16.60 -4.60
N ALA A 201 -10.76 -17.83 -4.23
CA ALA A 201 -10.11 -19.03 -4.76
C ALA A 201 -10.34 -19.18 -6.27
N ALA A 202 -11.57 -18.97 -6.73
CA ALA A 202 -11.87 -18.97 -8.16
C ALA A 202 -11.19 -17.81 -8.89
N CYS A 203 -11.18 -16.61 -8.29
CA CYS A 203 -10.54 -15.42 -8.84
C CYS A 203 -9.03 -15.64 -9.02
N ASP A 204 -8.33 -16.11 -7.99
CA ASP A 204 -6.92 -16.50 -8.02
C ASP A 204 -6.63 -17.51 -9.13
N GLN A 205 -7.45 -18.56 -9.23
CA GLN A 205 -7.26 -19.59 -10.25
C GLN A 205 -7.45 -19.01 -11.66
N ALA A 206 -8.38 -18.08 -11.83
CA ALA A 206 -8.62 -17.42 -13.11
C ALA A 206 -7.47 -16.48 -13.48
N ILE A 207 -6.95 -15.69 -12.53
CA ILE A 207 -5.78 -14.81 -12.73
C ILE A 207 -4.55 -15.64 -13.11
N ARG A 208 -4.29 -16.77 -12.45
CA ARG A 208 -3.14 -17.64 -12.77
C ARG A 208 -3.18 -18.25 -14.18
N LYS A 209 -4.35 -18.25 -14.82
CA LYS A 209 -4.55 -18.78 -16.18
C LYS A 209 -4.48 -17.71 -17.26
N THR A 210 -4.34 -16.43 -16.91
CA THR A 210 -4.23 -15.36 -17.91
C THR A 210 -2.80 -15.26 -18.44
N ASP A 211 -2.66 -15.29 -19.75
CA ASP A 211 -1.40 -15.01 -20.42
C ASP A 211 -1.25 -13.51 -20.60
N MET A 212 -0.42 -12.86 -19.76
CA MET A 212 -0.15 -11.42 -19.81
C MET A 212 0.70 -11.04 -21.03
N THR A 213 0.14 -11.20 -22.23
CA THR A 213 0.86 -11.03 -23.50
C THR A 213 1.16 -9.56 -23.80
N GLN A 214 2.23 -9.30 -24.56
CA GLN A 214 2.58 -7.96 -25.03
C GLN A 214 1.43 -7.30 -25.81
N ALA A 215 0.68 -8.08 -26.60
CA ALA A 215 -0.50 -7.58 -27.32
C ALA A 215 -1.61 -7.13 -26.37
N GLY A 216 -1.83 -7.86 -25.26
CA GLY A 216 -2.75 -7.47 -24.19
C GLY A 216 -2.39 -6.13 -23.58
N TYR A 217 -1.12 -5.94 -23.22
CA TYR A 217 -0.61 -4.65 -22.71
C TYR A 217 -0.83 -3.51 -23.70
N GLN A 218 -0.44 -3.69 -24.97
CA GLN A 218 -0.64 -2.68 -26.01
C GLN A 218 -2.13 -2.32 -26.20
N ALA A 219 -3.02 -3.31 -26.12
CA ALA A 219 -4.46 -3.09 -26.24
C ALA A 219 -5.01 -2.27 -25.06
N VAL A 220 -4.57 -2.56 -23.83
CA VAL A 220 -4.93 -1.80 -22.63
C VAL A 220 -4.39 -0.38 -22.70
N GLU A 221 -3.11 -0.20 -23.00
CA GLU A 221 -2.48 1.11 -23.11
C GLU A 221 -3.15 1.97 -24.19
N LYS A 222 -3.43 1.40 -25.37
CA LYS A 222 -4.16 2.10 -26.44
C LYS A 222 -5.53 2.55 -25.97
N ARG A 223 -6.26 1.71 -25.25
CA ARG A 223 -7.59 2.03 -24.70
C ARG A 223 -7.51 3.14 -23.64
N LEU A 224 -6.51 3.10 -22.77
CA LEU A 224 -6.26 4.14 -21.76
C LEU A 224 -5.86 5.48 -22.41
N ARG A 225 -4.92 5.47 -23.37
CA ARG A 225 -4.50 6.67 -24.12
C ARG A 225 -5.68 7.29 -24.89
N ALA A 226 -6.54 6.46 -25.49
CA ALA A 226 -7.75 6.92 -26.17
C ALA A 226 -8.74 7.61 -25.22
N ALA A 227 -8.77 7.23 -23.94
CA ALA A 227 -9.53 7.89 -22.89
C ALA A 227 -8.80 9.10 -22.26
N GLY A 228 -7.63 9.49 -22.80
CA GLY A 228 -6.82 10.60 -22.31
C GLY A 228 -5.94 10.28 -21.09
N VAL A 229 -5.85 9.02 -20.68
CA VAL A 229 -4.99 8.59 -19.57
C VAL A 229 -3.53 8.57 -20.03
N LYS A 230 -2.67 9.24 -19.27
CA LYS A 230 -1.21 9.23 -19.50
C LYS A 230 -0.61 7.94 -18.96
N VAL A 231 -0.48 6.94 -19.81
CA VAL A 231 0.34 5.74 -19.53
C VAL A 231 1.83 6.09 -19.65
N ILE A 232 2.64 5.39 -18.87
CA ILE A 232 4.07 5.64 -18.69
C ILE A 232 4.80 5.31 -19.99
N ASP A 233 5.69 6.19 -20.43
CA ASP A 233 6.67 5.90 -21.49
C ASP A 233 7.96 5.28 -20.90
#